data_AF-A0A941QCV9-F1
#
_entry.id   AF-A0A941QCV9-F1
#
_cell.length_a   1.000
_cell.length_b   1.000
_cell.length_c   1.000
_cell.angle_alpha   90.00
_cell.angle_beta   90.00
_cell.angle_gamma   90.00
#
_symmetry.space_group_name_H-M   'P 1'
#
loop_
_entity.id
_entity.type
_entity.pdbx_description
1 polymer ?
#
loop_
_entity_poly.entity_id
_entity_poly.type
_entity_poly.pdbx_seq_one_letter_code
_entity_poly.pdbx_strand_id
1 'polypeptide(L)'
;MSLSNLSKSERIDVRTSGPVKQLLQDAARSVHKNVSEFLLDAGVTAANLALAERRHFVLDDAQWSAFEEALDRPVQPKPRLAKLLSEPGVLD
;
A
#
# COMPACT_ATOMS: atom_id res chain seq x y z
N MET A 1 15.56 -8.20 7.96
CA MET A 1 15.31 -7.29 9.10
C MET A 1 13.90 -7.58 9.59
N SER A 2 13.78 -8.28 10.73
CA SER A 2 12.47 -8.50 11.35
C SER A 2 11.96 -7.15 11.85
N LEU A 3 10.80 -6.71 11.39
CA LEU A 3 10.08 -5.58 11.99
C LEU A 3 9.64 -6.04 13.38
N SER A 4 10.51 -5.82 14.36
CA SER A 4 10.19 -5.87 15.78
C SER A 4 8.83 -5.23 16.00
N ASN A 5 7.88 -5.91 16.64
CA ASN A 5 6.56 -5.41 16.99
C ASN A 5 6.63 -3.95 17.49
N LEU A 6 6.46 -2.98 16.59
CA LEU A 6 6.25 -1.59 16.98
C LEU A 6 4.90 -1.59 17.71
N SER A 7 4.90 -1.18 18.97
CA SER A 7 3.66 -0.95 19.70
C SER A 7 2.81 0.07 18.91
N LYS A 8 1.51 -0.18 18.79
CA LYS A 8 0.57 0.74 18.15
C LYS A 8 0.45 2.01 19.03
N SER A 9 1.36 2.96 18.84
CA SER A 9 1.42 4.23 19.60
C SER A 9 0.51 5.30 19.03
N GLU A 10 0.34 5.31 17.71
CA GLU A 10 -0.38 6.35 16.99
C GLU A 10 -1.88 6.19 17.10
N ARG A 11 -2.59 7.31 17.22
CA ARG A 11 -4.06 7.36 17.38
C ARG A 11 -4.70 8.13 16.23
N ILE A 12 -5.84 7.62 15.77
CA ILE A 12 -6.69 8.28 14.77
C ILE A 12 -8.05 8.53 15.42
N ASP A 13 -8.36 9.80 15.70
CA ASP A 13 -9.64 10.19 16.29
C ASP A 13 -10.64 10.55 15.17
N VAL A 14 -11.75 9.80 15.09
CA VAL A 14 -12.77 9.97 14.04
C VAL A 14 -14.12 10.30 14.67
N ARG A 15 -14.75 11.39 14.19
CA ARG A 15 -16.13 11.75 14.56
C ARG A 15 -17.11 11.15 13.57
N THR A 16 -18.26 10.70 14.08
CA THR A 16 -19.31 10.08 13.26
C THR A 16 -20.68 10.29 13.89
N SER A 17 -21.75 9.99 13.14
CA SER A 17 -23.13 10.02 13.64
C SER A 17 -23.52 8.68 14.28
N GLY A 18 -24.56 8.70 15.11
CA GLY A 18 -25.10 7.49 15.76
C GLY A 18 -25.40 6.34 14.78
N PRO A 19 -26.15 6.59 13.68
CA PRO A 19 -26.43 5.55 12.68
C PRO A 19 -25.18 4.97 12.01
N VAL A 20 -24.20 5.80 11.68
CA VAL A 20 -22.94 5.33 11.06
C VAL A 20 -22.13 4.50 12.04
N LYS A 21 -22.08 4.90 13.32
CA LYS A 21 -21.43 4.09 14.37
C LYS A 21 -22.08 2.71 14.49
N GLN A 22 -23.41 2.64 14.46
CA GLN A 22 -24.14 1.36 14.54
C GLN A 22 -23.83 0.47 13.34
N LEU A 23 -23.85 1.03 12.12
CA LEU A 23 -23.48 0.32 10.90
C LEU A 23 -22.07 -0.28 10.99
N LEU A 24 -21.09 0.51 11.44
CA LEU A 24 -19.71 0.05 11.61
C LEU A 24 -19.57 -1.04 12.68
N GLN A 25 -20.35 -0.95 13.76
CA GLN A 25 -20.39 -1.98 14.80
C GLN A 25 -20.95 -3.31 14.28
N ASP A 26 -22.03 -3.25 13.52
CA ASP A 26 -22.67 -4.46 12.98
C ASP A 26 -21.79 -5.12 11.91
N ALA A 27 -21.13 -4.32 11.04
CA ALA A 27 -20.14 -4.82 10.09
C ALA A 27 -18.90 -5.43 10.78
N ALA A 28 -18.39 -4.81 11.84
CA ALA A 28 -17.27 -5.36 12.60
C ALA A 28 -17.63 -6.71 13.25
N ARG A 29 -18.84 -6.80 13.83
CA ARG A 29 -19.36 -8.05 14.41
C ARG A 29 -19.48 -9.16 13.39
N SER A 30 -19.96 -8.88 12.16
CA SER A 30 -20.11 -9.90 11.13
C SER A 30 -18.79 -10.54 10.68
N VAL A 31 -17.66 -9.84 10.89
CA VAL A 31 -16.32 -10.35 10.58
C VAL A 31 -15.51 -10.72 11.83
N HIS A 32 -16.17 -10.81 13.00
CA HIS A 32 -15.55 -11.15 14.28
C HIS A 32 -14.41 -10.22 14.70
N LYS A 33 -14.49 -8.93 14.38
CA LYS A 33 -13.52 -7.89 14.76
C LYS A 33 -14.14 -6.85 15.68
N ASN A 34 -13.31 -6.16 16.46
CA ASN A 34 -13.78 -4.94 17.11
C ASN A 34 -13.83 -3.77 16.11
N VAL A 35 -14.52 -2.68 16.47
CA VAL A 35 -14.71 -1.53 15.56
C VAL A 35 -13.39 -0.90 15.13
N SER A 36 -12.41 -0.82 16.04
CA SER A 36 -11.11 -0.24 15.75
C SER A 36 -10.30 -1.08 14.76
N GLU A 37 -10.32 -2.41 14.91
CA GLU A 37 -9.70 -3.34 13.97
C GLU A 37 -10.36 -3.28 12.60
N PHE A 38 -11.70 -3.31 12.57
CA PHE A 38 -12.46 -3.21 11.33
C PHE A 38 -12.14 -1.91 10.57
N LEU A 39 -12.15 -0.77 11.28
CA LEU A 39 -11.85 0.54 10.69
C LEU A 39 -10.40 0.65 10.24
N LEU A 40 -9.45 0.11 11.02
CA LEU A 40 -8.04 0.15 10.64
C LEU A 40 -7.78 -0.70 9.39
N ASP A 41 -8.33 -1.91 9.33
CA ASP A 41 -8.15 -2.80 8.17
C ASP A 41 -8.80 -2.23 6.90
N ALA A 42 -10.03 -1.71 7.03
CA ALA A 42 -10.72 -1.04 5.93
C ALA A 42 -9.94 0.21 5.48
N GLY A 43 -9.43 1.00 6.43
CA GLY A 43 -8.62 2.19 6.17
C GLY A 43 -7.32 1.87 5.47
N VAL A 44 -6.59 0.83 5.87
CA VAL A 44 -5.37 0.36 5.20
C VAL A 44 -5.67 -0.10 3.78
N THR A 45 -6.75 -0.86 3.60
CA THR A 45 -7.17 -1.33 2.28
C THR A 45 -7.49 -0.15 1.35
N ALA A 46 -8.28 0.81 1.83
CA ALA A 46 -8.63 2.02 1.10
C ALA A 46 -7.40 2.90 0.80
N ALA A 47 -6.47 3.03 1.75
CA ALA A 47 -5.24 3.78 1.56
C ALA A 47 -4.34 3.14 0.49
N ASN A 48 -4.18 1.82 0.52
CA ASN A 48 -3.42 1.09 -0.50
C ASN A 48 -4.05 1.23 -1.88
N LEU A 49 -5.38 1.13 -1.98
CA LEU A 49 -6.07 1.34 -3.25
C LEU A 49 -5.86 2.77 -3.77
N ALA A 50 -6.04 3.79 -2.91
CA ALA A 50 -5.84 5.18 -3.29
C ALA A 50 -4.39 5.46 -3.73
N LEU A 51 -3.40 4.82 -3.10
CA LEU A 51 -2.00 4.90 -3.50
C LEU A 51 -1.72 4.13 -4.80
N ALA A 52 -2.33 2.98 -5.02
CA ALA A 52 -2.17 2.19 -6.24
C ALA A 52 -2.85 2.87 -7.46
N GLU A 53 -3.98 3.55 -7.23
CA GLU A 53 -4.65 4.36 -8.24
C GLU A 53 -3.89 5.65 -8.58
N ARG A 54 -2.82 5.97 -7.84
CA ARG A 54 -2.00 7.15 -8.11
C ARG A 54 -1.27 7.00 -9.44
N ARG A 55 -1.85 7.57 -10.49
CA ARG A 55 -1.28 7.63 -11.85
C ARG A 55 -0.21 8.70 -12.03
N HIS A 56 -0.12 9.65 -11.10
CA HIS A 56 0.79 10.79 -11.18
C HIS A 56 1.88 10.68 -10.10
N PHE A 57 3.11 10.48 -10.56
CA PHE A 57 4.33 10.56 -9.75
C PHE A 57 4.88 11.97 -9.88
N VAL A 58 4.80 12.75 -8.80
CA VAL A 58 5.40 14.07 -8.74
C VAL A 58 6.82 13.88 -8.22
N LEU A 59 7.79 14.31 -9.02
CA LEU A 59 9.21 14.25 -8.69
C LEU A 59 9.68 15.65 -8.29
N ASP A 60 10.55 15.74 -7.30
CA ASP A 60 11.35 16.95 -7.08
C ASP A 60 12.47 17.04 -8.13
N ASP A 61 13.18 18.18 -8.17
CA ASP A 61 14.21 18.44 -9.19
C ASP A 61 15.33 17.38 -9.21
N ALA A 62 15.72 16.87 -8.03
CA ALA A 62 16.76 15.87 -7.90
C ALA A 62 16.29 14.50 -8.43
N GLN A 63 15.05 14.13 -8.11
CA GLN A 63 14.41 12.92 -8.60
C GLN A 63 14.17 13.00 -10.11
N TRP A 64 13.81 14.17 -10.64
CA TRP A 64 13.62 14.40 -12.07
C TRP A 64 14.92 14.21 -12.85
N SER A 65 16.01 14.82 -12.39
CA SER A 65 17.33 14.66 -13.03
C SER A 65 17.81 13.21 -13.01
N ALA A 66 17.64 12.50 -11.89
CA ALA A 66 17.97 11.07 -11.80
C ALA A 66 17.11 10.20 -12.73
N PHE A 67 15.84 10.58 -12.94
CA PHE A 67 14.94 9.91 -13.86
C PHE A 67 15.37 10.13 -15.32
N GLU A 68 15.71 11.36 -15.70
CA GLU A 68 16.22 11.68 -17.05
C GLU A 68 17.53 10.92 -17.34
N GLU A 69 18.49 10.92 -16.41
CA GLU A 69 19.74 10.16 -16.59
C GLU A 69 19.47 8.65 -16.76
N ALA A 70 18.48 8.11 -16.05
CA ALA A 70 18.09 6.72 -16.17
C ALA A 70 17.44 6.40 -17.53
N LEU A 71 16.71 7.35 -18.12
CA LEU A 71 16.10 7.21 -19.45
C LEU A 71 17.13 7.28 -20.57
N ASP A 72 18.09 8.19 -20.46
CA ASP A 72 19.14 8.37 -21.47
C ASP A 72 20.19 7.25 -21.45
N ARG A 73 20.26 6.50 -20.36
CA ARG A 73 21.22 5.41 -20.20
C ARG A 73 20.96 4.29 -21.22
N PRO A 74 21.97 3.86 -22.00
CA PRO A 74 21.81 2.74 -22.92
C PRO A 74 21.42 1.46 -22.18
N VAL A 75 20.61 0.61 -22.82
CA VAL A 75 20.15 -0.66 -22.26
C VAL A 75 21.35 -1.51 -21.81
N GLN A 76 21.32 -1.92 -20.55
CA GLN A 76 22.35 -2.78 -19.97
C GLN A 76 21.81 -4.20 -19.83
N PRO A 77 22.59 -5.24 -20.22
CA PRO A 77 22.18 -6.61 -20.00
C PRO A 77 22.02 -6.87 -18.49
N LYS A 78 20.87 -7.44 -18.11
CA LYS A 78 20.56 -7.83 -16.73
C LYS A 78 20.36 -9.34 -16.68
N PRO A 79 21.43 -10.16 -16.50
CA PRO A 79 21.35 -11.62 -16.58
C PRO A 79 20.32 -12.24 -15.64
N ARG A 80 20.16 -11.67 -14.43
CA ARG A 80 19.14 -12.10 -13.47
C ARG A 80 17.71 -11.83 -13.95
N LEU A 81 17.48 -10.72 -14.63
CA LEU A 81 16.18 -10.37 -15.20
C LEU A 81 15.86 -11.29 -16.39
N ALA A 82 16.84 -11.55 -17.26
CA ALA A 82 16.68 -12.49 -18.36
C ALA A 82 16.32 -13.90 -17.88
N LYS A 83 17.02 -14.39 -16.83
CA LYS A 83 16.70 -15.67 -16.19
C LYS A 83 15.28 -15.69 -15.60
N LEU A 84 14.91 -14.65 -14.84
CA LEU A 84 13.58 -14.55 -14.22
C LEU A 84 12.45 -14.60 -15.27
N LEU A 85 12.61 -13.91 -16.40
CA LEU A 85 11.61 -13.89 -17.47
C LEU A 85 11.55 -15.19 -18.28
N SER A 86 12.52 -16.09 -18.10
CA SER A 86 12.57 -17.41 -18.76
C SER A 86 12.12 -18.56 -17.87
N GLU A 87 11.92 -18.31 -16.58
CA GLU A 87 11.41 -19.30 -15.63
C GLU A 87 9.87 -19.36 -15.70
N PRO A 88 9.26 -20.55 -15.57
CA PRO A 88 7.80 -20.67 -15.49
C PRO A 88 7.24 -19.79 -14.37
N GLY A 89 6.17 -19.07 -14.66
CA GLY A 89 5.50 -18.25 -13.66
C GLY A 89 4.91 -19.11 -12.55
N VAL A 90 4.62 -18.51 -11.40
CA VAL A 90 3.91 -19.20 -10.28
C VAL A 90 2.50 -19.67 -10.69
N LEU A 91 2.01 -19.21 -11.84
CA LEU A 91 0.69 -19.51 -12.39
C LEU A 91 0.73 -20.42 -13.63
N ASP A 92 1.92 -20.84 -14.08
CA ASP A 92 2.13 -21.80 -15.19
C ASP A 92 2.40 -23.21 -14.65
#